data_AF-A0A2G8KUY8-F1
#
_entry.id   AF-A0A2G8KUY8-F1
#
_cell.length_a   1.000
_cell.length_b   1.000
_cell.length_c   1.000
_cell.angle_alpha   90.00
_cell.angle_beta   90.00
_cell.angle_gamma   90.00
#
_symmetry.space_group_name_H-M   'P 1'
#
loop_
_entity.id
_entity.type
_entity.pdbx_description
1 polymer ?
#
loop_
_entity_poly.entity_id
_entity_poly.type
_entity_poly.pdbx_seq_one_letter_code
_entity_poly.pdbx_strand_id
1 'polypeptide(L)'
;MNQMTTNRRPDAPGSPSDDHNAVSARISQEFEGRSEGLHPTILHQRKQYQAAFNDELEAFIGRVRERAVARKERARQLAEEQAKQEEEERKARLGPGGLDPIEVMESLPIELQKCFETQDVPLLQETLKKMTLKDAKYHMDRCAKSGLWVPSPDAKPILEQDDEEDEEEDDEDEDEIYEDAKDH
;
A
#
# COMPACT_ATOMS: atom_id res chain seq x y z
N MET A 1 4.82 -77.39 49.69
CA MET A 1 5.82 -78.12 48.86
C MET A 1 5.38 -78.02 47.40
N ASN A 2 6.31 -77.63 46.54
CA ASN A 2 6.17 -77.33 45.11
C ASN A 2 5.40 -78.38 44.31
N GLN A 3 4.64 -77.92 43.30
CA GLN A 3 4.89 -78.31 41.91
C GLN A 3 4.55 -77.13 40.97
N MET A 4 5.55 -76.71 40.20
CA MET A 4 5.44 -75.84 39.04
C MET A 4 4.59 -76.49 37.95
N THR A 5 3.70 -75.72 37.29
CA THR A 5 3.34 -75.95 35.88
C THR A 5 2.96 -74.61 35.24
N THR A 6 3.92 -73.99 34.56
CA THR A 6 3.69 -72.84 33.69
C THR A 6 3.18 -73.33 32.33
N ASN A 7 1.89 -73.18 32.05
CA ASN A 7 1.35 -73.39 30.71
C ASN A 7 1.72 -72.18 29.83
N ARG A 8 2.79 -72.33 29.06
CA ARG A 8 3.18 -71.44 27.95
C ARG A 8 2.15 -71.63 26.82
N ARG A 9 1.34 -70.61 26.54
CA ARG A 9 0.56 -70.54 25.29
C ARG A 9 1.54 -70.46 24.10
N PRO A 10 1.33 -71.18 22.99
CA PRO A 10 2.07 -70.94 21.77
C PRO A 10 1.69 -69.56 21.21
N ASP A 11 2.71 -68.77 20.86
CA ASP A 11 2.55 -67.50 20.15
C ASP A 11 1.70 -67.70 18.89
N ALA A 12 0.72 -66.80 18.71
CA ALA A 12 -0.04 -66.70 17.48
C ALA A 12 0.88 -66.25 16.33
N PRO A 13 0.73 -66.78 15.11
CA PRO A 13 1.49 -66.31 13.97
C PRO A 13 1.21 -64.83 13.70
N GLY A 14 2.29 -64.10 13.43
CA GLY A 14 2.33 -62.65 13.26
C GLY A 14 1.37 -62.09 12.22
N SER A 15 1.09 -60.81 12.43
CA SER A 15 0.21 -59.94 11.67
C SER A 15 0.42 -59.98 10.15
N PRO A 16 -0.63 -59.87 9.31
CA PRO A 16 -0.55 -59.92 7.84
C PRO A 16 -0.05 -58.63 7.16
N SER A 17 0.95 -57.93 7.72
CA SER A 17 1.38 -56.62 7.19
C SER A 17 2.43 -56.68 6.07
N ASP A 18 3.04 -57.83 5.79
CA ASP A 18 4.18 -57.92 4.86
C ASP A 18 3.83 -58.36 3.43
N ASP A 19 2.65 -58.96 3.20
CA ASP A 19 2.29 -59.49 1.88
C ASP A 19 1.85 -58.40 0.88
N HIS A 20 1.26 -57.31 1.36
CA HIS A 20 0.83 -56.21 0.48
C HIS A 20 2.03 -55.51 -0.18
N ASN A 21 3.14 -55.37 0.56
CA ASN A 21 4.36 -54.74 0.05
C ASN A 21 5.06 -55.65 -0.96
N ALA A 22 5.06 -56.97 -0.71
CA ALA A 22 5.61 -57.96 -1.63
C ALA A 22 4.79 -58.09 -2.93
N VAL A 23 3.46 -58.07 -2.86
CA VAL A 23 2.59 -58.08 -4.04
C VAL A 23 2.75 -56.78 -4.85
N SER A 24 2.83 -55.63 -4.18
CA SER A 24 3.07 -54.34 -4.84
C SER A 24 4.44 -54.29 -5.52
N ALA A 25 5.47 -54.83 -4.87
CA ALA A 25 6.81 -54.97 -5.46
C ALA A 25 6.82 -55.93 -6.65
N ARG A 26 6.08 -57.04 -6.60
CA ARG A 26 5.99 -58.03 -7.68
C ARG A 26 5.21 -57.49 -8.89
N ILE A 27 4.13 -56.77 -8.66
CA ILE A 27 3.36 -56.06 -9.70
C ILE A 27 4.23 -54.97 -10.34
N SER A 28 5.02 -54.25 -9.55
CA SER A 28 5.96 -53.23 -10.06
C SER A 28 7.05 -53.87 -10.92
N GLN A 29 7.61 -54.99 -10.47
CA GLN A 29 8.65 -55.75 -11.20
C GLN A 29 8.10 -56.40 -12.49
N GLU A 30 6.85 -56.89 -12.50
CA GLU A 30 6.18 -57.40 -13.70
C GLU A 30 5.81 -56.29 -14.70
N PHE A 31 5.50 -55.09 -14.22
CA PHE A 31 5.21 -53.92 -15.06
C PHE A 31 6.48 -53.38 -15.75
N GLU A 32 7.60 -53.37 -15.04
CA GLU A 32 8.92 -53.01 -15.59
C GLU A 32 9.36 -54.01 -16.67
N GLY A 33 9.18 -55.33 -16.45
CA GLY A 33 9.50 -56.36 -17.44
C GLY A 33 8.62 -56.36 -18.71
N ARG A 34 7.41 -55.80 -18.65
CA ARG A 34 6.53 -55.61 -19.83
C ARG A 34 6.87 -54.37 -20.66
N SER A 35 7.64 -53.43 -20.10
CA SER A 35 8.03 -52.20 -20.79
C SER A 35 9.18 -52.39 -21.78
N GLU A 36 9.90 -53.52 -21.68
CA GLU A 36 11.05 -53.88 -22.55
C GLU A 36 10.65 -54.30 -23.99
N GLY A 37 9.41 -54.02 -24.41
CA GLY A 37 8.89 -54.40 -25.73
C GLY A 37 8.43 -53.25 -26.63
N LEU A 38 8.51 -51.99 -26.19
CA LEU A 38 8.12 -50.88 -27.07
C LEU A 38 9.30 -50.49 -27.98
N HIS A 39 9.11 -50.69 -29.29
CA HIS A 39 10.11 -50.40 -30.32
C HIS A 39 10.75 -49.01 -30.07
N PRO A 40 12.09 -48.90 -30.00
CA PRO A 40 12.79 -47.70 -29.52
C PRO A 40 12.39 -46.42 -30.26
N THR A 41 11.99 -46.54 -31.53
CA THR A 41 11.47 -45.45 -32.34
C THR A 41 10.17 -44.84 -31.82
N ILE A 42 9.25 -45.65 -31.27
CA ILE A 42 7.95 -45.16 -30.76
C ILE A 42 8.14 -44.38 -29.46
N LEU A 43 9.02 -44.85 -28.57
CA LEU A 43 9.38 -44.12 -27.35
C LEU A 43 10.05 -42.79 -27.67
N HIS A 44 10.93 -42.78 -28.67
CA HIS A 44 11.59 -41.57 -29.13
C HIS A 44 10.60 -40.57 -29.75
N GLN A 45 9.72 -41.03 -30.64
CA GLN A 45 8.67 -40.19 -31.24
C GLN A 45 7.71 -39.62 -30.20
N ARG A 46 7.31 -40.42 -29.19
CA ARG A 46 6.47 -39.92 -28.08
C ARG A 46 7.17 -38.83 -27.28
N LYS A 47 8.47 -39.02 -26.97
CA LYS A 47 9.27 -38.01 -26.26
C LYS A 47 9.40 -36.72 -27.06
N GLN A 48 9.63 -36.82 -28.37
CA GLN A 48 9.69 -35.64 -29.26
C GLN A 48 8.36 -34.91 -29.33
N TYR A 49 7.25 -35.63 -29.48
CA TYR A 49 5.90 -35.04 -29.46
C TYR A 49 5.62 -34.32 -28.13
N GLN A 50 5.96 -34.96 -27.01
CA GLN A 50 5.73 -34.40 -25.69
C GLN A 50 6.61 -33.17 -25.42
N ALA A 51 7.85 -33.15 -25.92
CA ALA A 51 8.71 -31.98 -25.86
C ALA A 51 8.13 -30.81 -26.67
N ALA A 52 7.77 -31.05 -27.93
CA ALA A 52 7.18 -30.02 -28.78
C ALA A 52 5.87 -29.45 -28.19
N PHE A 53 5.03 -30.33 -27.63
CA PHE A 53 3.80 -29.91 -26.96
C PHE A 53 4.08 -29.03 -25.72
N ASN A 54 5.06 -29.42 -24.89
CA ASN A 54 5.43 -28.63 -23.71
C ASN A 54 6.01 -27.27 -24.10
N ASP A 55 6.81 -27.22 -25.17
CA ASP A 55 7.38 -25.96 -25.68
C ASP A 55 6.27 -25.01 -26.17
N GLU A 56 5.29 -25.52 -26.90
CA GLU A 56 4.12 -24.75 -27.33
C GLU A 56 3.26 -24.27 -26.16
N LEU A 57 3.07 -25.12 -25.15
CA LEU A 57 2.34 -24.80 -23.95
C LEU A 57 3.02 -23.69 -23.15
N GLU A 58 4.34 -23.76 -22.96
CA GLU A 58 5.10 -22.74 -22.26
C GLU A 58 5.07 -21.41 -23.02
N ALA A 59 5.22 -21.45 -24.35
CA ALA A 59 5.09 -20.26 -25.20
C ALA A 59 3.70 -19.63 -25.10
N PHE A 60 2.64 -20.45 -24.98
CA PHE A 60 1.28 -19.95 -24.78
C PHE A 60 1.09 -19.30 -23.40
N ILE A 61 1.57 -19.95 -22.34
CA ILE A 61 1.52 -19.44 -20.97
C ILE A 61 2.27 -18.09 -20.89
N GLY A 62 3.45 -18.00 -21.51
CA GLY A 62 4.22 -16.76 -21.61
C GLY A 62 3.40 -15.61 -22.19
N ARG A 63 2.78 -15.80 -23.35
CA ARG A 63 1.94 -14.78 -24.00
C ARG A 63 0.74 -14.35 -23.15
N VAL A 64 0.11 -15.29 -22.42
CA VAL A 64 -1.02 -14.97 -21.53
C VAL A 64 -0.55 -14.14 -20.35
N ARG A 65 0.59 -14.50 -19.74
CA ARG A 65 1.20 -13.73 -18.65
C ARG A 65 1.59 -12.32 -19.10
N GLU A 66 2.26 -12.19 -20.24
CA GLU A 66 2.63 -10.89 -20.82
C GLU A 66 1.40 -9.99 -21.04
N ARG A 67 0.32 -10.54 -21.61
CA ARG A 67 -0.93 -9.80 -21.81
C ARG A 67 -1.56 -9.37 -20.48
N ALA A 68 -1.49 -10.21 -19.45
CA ALA A 68 -2.01 -9.87 -18.12
C ALA A 68 -1.19 -8.75 -17.48
N VAL A 69 0.14 -8.80 -17.58
CA VAL A 69 1.04 -7.73 -17.10
C VAL A 69 0.76 -6.44 -17.85
N ALA A 70 0.72 -6.47 -19.19
CA ALA A 70 0.44 -5.30 -20.00
C ALA A 70 -0.92 -4.65 -19.69
N ARG A 71 -1.94 -5.44 -19.33
CA ARG A 71 -3.24 -4.90 -18.89
C ARG A 71 -3.15 -4.22 -17.53
N LYS A 72 -2.46 -4.84 -16.56
CA LYS A 72 -2.26 -4.25 -15.22
C LYS A 72 -1.45 -2.96 -15.29
N GLU A 73 -0.40 -2.94 -16.11
CA GLU A 73 0.46 -1.77 -16.30
C GLU A 73 -0.30 -0.61 -16.94
N ARG A 74 -1.06 -0.85 -18.02
CA ARG A 74 -1.92 0.18 -18.61
C ARG A 74 -2.94 0.73 -17.63
N ALA A 75 -3.58 -0.14 -16.83
CA ALA A 75 -4.53 0.30 -15.81
C ALA A 75 -3.86 1.19 -14.75
N ARG A 76 -2.63 0.84 -14.34
CA ARG A 76 -1.84 1.67 -13.40
C ARG A 76 -1.48 3.02 -13.99
N GLN A 77 -0.99 3.04 -15.24
CA GLN A 77 -0.62 4.29 -15.91
C GLN A 77 -1.81 5.23 -16.05
N LEU A 78 -2.98 4.69 -16.44
CA LEU A 78 -4.22 5.49 -16.53
C LEU A 78 -4.65 6.03 -15.16
N ALA A 79 -4.56 5.23 -14.10
CA ALA A 79 -4.89 5.69 -12.75
C ALA A 79 -3.92 6.77 -12.24
N GLU A 80 -2.62 6.64 -12.54
CA GLU A 80 -1.61 7.64 -12.18
C GLU A 80 -1.82 8.96 -12.95
N GLU A 81 -2.14 8.88 -14.23
CA GLU A 81 -2.46 10.05 -15.06
C GLU A 81 -3.71 10.78 -14.55
N GLN A 82 -4.75 10.04 -14.18
CA GLN A 82 -5.95 10.61 -13.56
C GLN A 82 -5.64 11.29 -12.22
N ALA A 83 -4.84 10.65 -11.35
CA ALA A 83 -4.45 11.25 -10.08
C ALA A 83 -3.65 12.55 -10.24
N LYS A 84 -2.76 12.61 -11.24
CA LYS A 84 -2.01 13.84 -11.56
C LYS A 84 -2.91 14.96 -12.06
N GLN A 85 -3.90 14.63 -12.91
CA GLN A 85 -4.88 15.61 -13.39
C GLN A 85 -5.70 16.19 -12.23
N GLU A 86 -6.15 15.35 -11.29
CA GLU A 86 -6.86 15.80 -10.09
C GLU A 86 -5.98 16.67 -9.18
N GLU A 87 -4.69 16.34 -9.04
CA GLU A 87 -3.75 17.13 -8.26
C GLU A 87 -3.42 18.48 -8.92
N GLU A 88 -3.31 18.51 -10.25
CA GLU A 88 -3.13 19.75 -11.03
C GLU A 88 -4.37 20.65 -10.96
N GLU A 89 -5.58 20.09 -11.03
CA GLU A 89 -6.83 20.84 -10.80
C GLU A 89 -6.93 21.36 -9.37
N ARG A 90 -6.50 20.57 -8.39
CA ARG A 90 -6.44 21.01 -6.99
C ARG A 90 -5.41 22.13 -6.83
N LYS A 91 -4.23 22.00 -7.44
CA LYS A 91 -3.17 23.00 -7.37
C LYS A 91 -3.53 24.29 -8.11
N ALA A 92 -4.29 24.22 -9.19
CA ALA A 92 -4.82 25.39 -9.90
C ALA A 92 -5.86 26.17 -9.08
N ARG A 93 -6.53 25.51 -8.12
CA ARG A 93 -7.44 26.16 -7.16
C ARG A 93 -6.72 26.75 -5.95
N LEU A 94 -5.50 26.30 -5.68
CA LEU A 94 -4.69 26.77 -4.57
C LEU A 94 -4.11 28.16 -4.88
N GLY A 95 -4.32 29.12 -3.97
CA GLY A 95 -3.71 30.44 -4.03
C GLY A 95 -2.18 30.41 -3.90
N PRO A 96 -1.49 31.57 -3.97
CA PRO A 96 -0.02 31.67 -3.99
C PRO A 96 0.72 30.98 -2.82
N GLY A 97 0.05 30.73 -1.70
CA GLY A 97 0.54 30.02 -0.52
C GLY A 97 -0.09 28.65 -0.30
N GLY A 98 -0.76 28.08 -1.31
CA GLY A 98 -1.34 26.74 -1.23
C GLY A 98 -2.61 26.63 -0.38
N LEU A 99 -3.27 27.76 -0.12
CA LEU A 99 -4.56 27.82 0.56
C LEU A 99 -5.67 28.15 -0.43
N ASP A 100 -6.82 27.49 -0.30
CA ASP A 100 -8.00 27.77 -1.10
C ASP A 100 -8.71 29.04 -0.57
N PRO A 101 -8.98 30.05 -1.42
CA PRO A 101 -9.73 31.25 -1.04
C PRO A 101 -11.06 30.96 -0.35
N ILE A 102 -11.75 29.88 -0.74
CA ILE A 102 -13.06 29.52 -0.18
C ILE A 102 -12.90 28.94 1.23
N GLU A 103 -11.95 28.03 1.44
CA GLU A 103 -11.67 27.47 2.77
C GLU A 103 -11.20 28.55 3.75
N VAL A 104 -10.38 29.52 3.29
CA VAL A 104 -9.99 30.65 4.13
C VAL A 104 -11.21 31.50 4.49
N MET A 105 -12.07 31.84 3.52
CA MET A 105 -13.28 32.62 3.79
C MET A 105 -14.18 31.94 4.85
N GLU A 106 -14.48 30.66 4.71
CA GLU A 106 -15.35 29.92 5.66
C GLU A 106 -14.76 29.84 7.07
N SER A 107 -13.43 29.78 7.18
CA SER A 107 -12.73 29.70 8.47
C SER A 107 -12.57 31.04 9.20
N LEU A 108 -12.79 32.17 8.51
CA LEU A 108 -12.66 33.49 9.10
C LEU A 108 -13.82 33.80 10.07
N PRO A 109 -13.61 34.64 11.09
CA PRO A 109 -14.69 35.21 11.87
C PRO A 109 -15.75 35.89 11.00
N ILE A 110 -17.03 35.74 11.35
CA ILE A 110 -18.18 36.29 10.59
C ILE A 110 -18.04 37.81 10.36
N GLU A 111 -17.43 38.54 11.30
CA GLU A 111 -17.18 39.98 11.15
C GLU A 111 -16.18 40.28 10.02
N LEU A 112 -15.11 39.49 9.90
CA LEU A 112 -14.13 39.61 8.82
C LEU A 112 -14.69 39.13 7.48
N GLN A 113 -15.44 38.03 7.47
CA GLN A 113 -16.11 37.52 6.27
C GLN A 113 -16.96 38.62 5.61
N LYS A 114 -17.80 39.29 6.40
CA LYS A 114 -18.64 40.39 5.93
C LYS A 114 -17.82 41.55 5.34
N CYS A 115 -16.66 41.87 5.92
CA CYS A 115 -15.79 42.93 5.39
C CYS A 115 -15.29 42.60 3.97
N PHE A 116 -14.96 41.33 3.71
CA PHE A 116 -14.53 40.88 2.38
C PHE A 116 -15.71 40.76 1.40
N GLU A 117 -16.89 40.34 1.85
CA GLU A 117 -18.12 40.31 1.03
C GLU A 117 -18.53 41.71 0.56
N THR A 118 -18.45 42.71 1.44
CA THR A 118 -18.78 44.11 1.12
C THR A 118 -17.62 44.88 0.50
N GLN A 119 -16.44 44.26 0.36
CA GLN A 119 -15.20 44.89 -0.11
C GLN A 119 -14.86 46.19 0.64
N ASP A 120 -15.12 46.22 1.94
CA ASP A 120 -14.98 47.41 2.78
C ASP A 120 -13.63 47.39 3.53
N VAL A 121 -12.63 48.02 2.91
CA VAL A 121 -11.27 48.17 3.46
C VAL A 121 -11.24 48.95 4.79
N PRO A 122 -11.95 50.08 4.98
CA PRO A 122 -11.96 50.76 6.28
C PRO A 122 -12.60 49.92 7.38
N LEU A 123 -13.70 49.20 7.09
CA LEU A 123 -14.33 48.30 8.07
C LEU A 123 -13.40 47.13 8.46
N LEU A 124 -12.62 46.61 7.51
CA LEU A 124 -11.58 45.61 7.79
C LEU A 124 -10.53 46.14 8.78
N GLN A 125 -10.07 47.39 8.63
CA GLN A 125 -9.12 47.99 9.56
C GLN A 125 -9.70 48.19 10.96
N GLU A 126 -10.99 48.56 11.06
CA GLU A 126 -11.66 48.70 12.36
C GLU A 126 -11.85 47.37 13.07
N THR A 127 -12.20 46.31 12.34
CA THR A 127 -12.34 44.96 12.91
C THR A 127 -10.99 44.41 13.37
N LEU A 128 -9.91 44.64 12.61
CA LEU A 128 -8.55 44.27 13.01
C LEU A 128 -8.08 45.01 14.28
N LYS A 129 -8.50 46.27 14.49
CA LYS A 129 -8.19 47.03 15.72
C LYS A 129 -8.95 46.54 16.95
N LYS A 130 -10.10 45.87 16.76
CA LYS A 130 -10.92 45.34 17.87
C LYS A 130 -10.40 43.99 18.37
N MET A 131 -9.65 43.25 17.55
CA MET A 131 -9.08 41.94 17.89
C MET A 131 -7.61 42.04 18.32
N THR A 132 -7.04 40.92 18.76
CA THR A 132 -5.64 40.84 19.18
C THR A 132 -4.70 40.93 17.97
N LEU A 133 -3.51 41.53 18.16
CA LEU A 133 -2.51 41.67 17.09
C LEU A 133 -2.06 40.30 16.53
N LYS A 134 -2.00 39.27 17.39
CA LYS A 134 -1.65 37.90 17.01
C LYS A 134 -2.67 37.27 16.06
N ASP A 135 -3.97 37.39 16.40
CA ASP A 135 -5.04 36.86 15.55
C ASP A 135 -5.17 37.65 14.24
N ALA A 136 -5.00 38.97 14.30
CA ALA A 136 -4.97 39.84 13.13
C ALA A 136 -3.85 39.44 12.16
N LYS A 137 -2.62 39.24 12.64
CA LYS A 137 -1.47 38.79 11.84
C LYS A 137 -1.75 37.42 11.22
N TYR A 138 -2.26 36.48 12.03
CA TYR A 138 -2.60 35.12 11.60
C TYR A 138 -3.64 35.10 10.47
N HIS A 139 -4.76 35.83 10.63
CA HIS A 139 -5.80 35.87 9.61
C HIS A 139 -5.35 36.61 8.35
N MET A 140 -4.59 37.70 8.49
CA MET A 140 -4.18 38.51 7.34
C MET A 140 -3.09 37.85 6.50
N ASP A 141 -2.17 37.11 7.12
CA ASP A 141 -1.21 36.25 6.43
C ASP A 141 -1.91 35.13 5.64
N ARG A 142 -2.95 34.50 6.21
CA ARG A 142 -3.77 33.50 5.50
C ARG A 142 -4.56 34.09 4.34
N CYS A 143 -5.10 35.29 4.48
CA CYS A 143 -5.76 36.00 3.39
C CYS A 143 -4.79 36.36 2.25
N ALA A 144 -3.55 36.74 2.57
CA ALA A 144 -2.52 36.99 1.58
C ALA A 144 -2.06 35.70 0.87
N LYS A 145 -1.83 34.61 1.63
CA LYS A 145 -1.42 33.29 1.11
C LYS A 145 -2.50 32.63 0.26
N SER A 146 -3.78 32.82 0.55
CA SER A 146 -4.87 32.37 -0.32
C SER A 146 -5.11 33.27 -1.53
N GLY A 147 -4.55 34.48 -1.55
CA GLY A 147 -4.82 35.46 -2.61
C GLY A 147 -6.16 36.18 -2.47
N LEU A 148 -6.85 36.03 -1.33
CA LEU A 148 -8.09 36.75 -0.99
C LEU A 148 -7.83 38.24 -0.74
N TRP A 149 -6.62 38.59 -0.28
CA TRP A 149 -6.21 39.96 0.01
C TRP A 149 -4.83 40.25 -0.58
N VAL A 150 -4.68 41.39 -1.25
CA VAL A 150 -3.39 41.87 -1.77
C VAL A 150 -2.96 43.09 -0.96
N PRO A 151 -1.88 42.99 -0.15
CA PRO A 151 -1.31 44.14 0.52
C PRO A 151 -0.92 45.20 -0.52
N SER A 152 -1.50 46.39 -0.42
CA SER A 152 -1.11 47.49 -1.31
C SER A 152 0.31 47.94 -0.97
N PRO A 153 1.22 48.10 -1.96
CA PRO A 153 2.60 48.51 -1.70
C PRO A 153 2.71 49.91 -1.06
N ASP A 154 1.67 50.75 -1.22
CA ASP A 154 1.59 52.09 -0.64
C ASP A 154 0.76 52.15 0.66
N ALA A 155 0.14 51.04 1.07
CA ALA A 155 -0.60 51.00 2.34
C ALA A 155 0.39 50.72 3.47
N LYS A 156 0.41 51.59 4.48
CA LYS A 156 1.14 51.35 5.73
C LYS A 156 0.83 49.93 6.23
N PRO A 157 1.84 49.13 6.64
CA PRO A 157 1.57 47.83 7.24
C PRO A 157 0.57 48.02 8.37
N ILE A 158 -0.57 47.35 8.28
CA ILE A 158 -1.67 47.45 9.27
C ILE A 158 -1.18 47.02 10.66
N LEU A 159 -0.07 46.27 10.70
CA LEU A 159 0.59 45.76 11.88
C LEU A 159 2.08 46.16 11.80
N GLU A 160 2.40 47.34 12.32
CA GLU A 160 3.77 47.75 12.63
C GLU A 160 3.88 47.72 14.17
N GLN A 161 4.49 46.67 14.74
CA GLN A 161 5.31 46.65 15.97
C GLN A 161 5.45 45.23 16.57
N ASP A 162 6.71 44.95 16.93
CA ASP A 162 7.26 43.96 17.85
C ASP A 162 7.25 42.48 17.41
N ASP A 163 8.23 42.15 16.56
CA ASP A 163 8.88 40.85 16.59
C ASP A 163 9.73 40.79 17.88
N GLU A 164 9.11 40.46 19.01
CA GLU A 164 9.84 39.82 20.11
C GLU A 164 9.83 38.32 19.87
N GLU A 165 11.04 37.79 19.73
CA GLU A 165 11.43 36.40 19.64
C GLU A 165 10.81 35.59 20.79
N ASP A 166 9.97 34.61 20.47
CA ASP A 166 9.80 33.42 21.30
C ASP A 166 10.21 32.22 20.41
N GLU A 167 11.52 32.10 20.22
CA GLU A 167 12.18 30.80 20.03
C GLU A 167 12.05 30.04 21.35
N GLU A 168 11.06 29.17 21.48
CA GLU A 168 11.14 28.08 22.45
C GLU A 168 11.56 26.82 21.67
N GLU A 169 12.86 26.51 21.79
CA GLU A 169 13.43 25.19 21.59
C GLU A 169 12.72 24.21 22.55
N ASP A 170 11.94 23.27 22.01
CA ASP A 170 11.62 22.01 22.69
C ASP A 170 12.33 20.88 21.93
N ASP A 171 13.64 20.77 22.17
CA ASP A 171 14.39 19.52 22.05
C ASP A 171 14.24 18.77 23.39
N GLU A 172 13.59 17.60 23.38
CA GLU A 172 14.01 16.34 24.04
C GLU A 172 12.82 15.36 24.26
N ASP A 173 12.94 14.22 23.57
CA ASP A 173 12.68 12.84 24.02
C ASP A 173 11.27 12.24 24.21
N GLU A 174 11.02 11.14 23.47
CA GLU A 174 10.17 9.94 23.70
C GLU A 174 9.48 9.53 22.37
N ASP A 175 9.78 8.42 21.69
CA ASP A 175 9.80 7.04 22.19
C ASP A 175 10.71 6.11 21.38
N GLU A 176 11.66 5.50 22.09
CA GLU A 176 12.32 4.26 21.74
C GLU A 176 11.34 3.09 21.95
N ILE A 177 10.57 2.69 20.93
CA ILE A 177 9.80 1.44 20.95
C ILE A 177 10.71 0.26 20.57
N TYR A 178 11.23 -0.39 21.62
CA TYR A 178 11.51 -1.82 21.61
C TYR A 178 10.19 -2.59 21.73
N GLU A 179 9.86 -3.45 20.77
CA GLU A 179 9.25 -4.75 21.09
C GLU A 179 9.86 -5.84 20.19
N ASP A 180 10.84 -6.51 20.79
CA ASP A 180 11.20 -7.90 20.52
C ASP A 180 10.03 -8.80 20.96
N ALA A 181 9.35 -9.49 20.03
CA ALA A 181 8.66 -10.78 20.28
C ALA A 181 7.94 -11.34 19.03
N LYS A 182 8.57 -12.35 18.40
CA LYS A 182 8.02 -13.52 17.66
C LYS A 182 8.88 -13.80 16.41
N ASP A 183 9.39 -14.99 16.17
CA ASP A 183 9.11 -16.29 16.74
C ASP A 183 10.36 -17.18 16.52
N HIS A 184 10.45 -18.24 17.34
CA HIS A 184 11.48 -19.27 17.33
C HIS A 184 11.74 -19.96 15.99
#